data_AF-A0A918P0A4-F1
#
_entry.id   AF-A0A918P0A4-F1
#
_cell.length_a   1.000
_cell.length_b   1.000
_cell.length_c   1.000
_cell.angle_alpha   90.00
_cell.angle_beta   90.00
_cell.angle_gamma   90.00
#
_symmetry.space_group_name_H-M   'P 1'
#
loop_
_entity.id
_entity.type
_entity.pdbx_description
1 polymer ?
#
loop_
_entity_poly.entity_id
_entity_poly.type
_entity_poly.pdbx_seq_one_letter_code
_entity_poly.pdbx_strand_id
1 'polypeptide(L)'
;MRSWLDETSISVKQLHEQLTADHFVTGAVPELRRLRDLLSGEGLVWDLVEAAADVCFPDEAAGPAQERLHKARVLWDRARTSPTPLAEGAHELALAHELLAAKDRTIEVYREMQVVRQAYEASERGRNQALQIATLLFAMLGQAQANVADLKRQVDALQTLPTEAPHQHAALELRLSRAQRQQTDLRQQLARAEQERDTAQQVADHAARRIQVLEAELTELRAWMGDEDPGLVHDLTPQVPHAGLEAITDDDAALDDVDRALEKARAVLDEEHDAVQQAADDMGYRTPPAADDDRTMTIVAGQVQRIPEPRVSSPTAGAAPALSRTTPDNLSTGPDALVPAPEVLSADRLR
;
A
#
# COMPACT_ATOMS: atom_id res chain seq x y z
N MET A 1 17.32 -34.42 -48.17
CA MET A 1 18.70 -34.93 -48.11
C MET A 1 18.79 -36.35 -47.57
N ARG A 2 18.49 -36.64 -46.29
CA ARG A 2 18.52 -38.04 -45.79
C ARG A 2 17.61 -38.97 -46.60
N SER A 3 16.39 -38.52 -46.90
CA SER A 3 15.47 -39.24 -47.79
C SER A 3 16.04 -39.53 -49.18
N TRP A 4 16.93 -38.69 -49.72
CA TRP A 4 17.57 -38.92 -51.02
C TRP A 4 18.65 -40.00 -50.95
N LEU A 5 19.43 -40.02 -49.86
CA LEU A 5 20.42 -41.06 -49.58
C LEU A 5 19.74 -42.42 -49.36
N ASP A 6 18.61 -42.42 -48.64
CA ASP A 6 17.82 -43.63 -48.41
C ASP A 6 17.18 -44.16 -49.70
N GLU A 7 16.63 -43.27 -50.54
CA GLU A 7 16.02 -43.61 -51.84
C GLU A 7 17.03 -44.19 -52.83
N THR A 8 18.26 -43.69 -52.81
CA THR A 8 19.34 -44.10 -53.72
C THR A 8 20.23 -45.20 -53.13
N SER A 9 19.96 -45.61 -51.88
CA SER A 9 20.75 -46.59 -51.14
C SER A 9 22.25 -46.23 -51.03
N ILE A 10 22.58 -44.94 -51.07
CA ILE A 10 23.96 -44.43 -50.98
C ILE A 10 24.28 -44.16 -49.51
N SER A 11 25.32 -44.81 -48.99
CA SER A 11 25.81 -44.53 -47.64
C SER A 11 26.56 -43.20 -47.57
N VAL A 12 26.64 -42.59 -46.39
CA VAL A 12 27.38 -41.32 -46.18
C VAL A 12 28.86 -41.44 -46.56
N LYS A 13 29.46 -42.63 -46.46
CA LYS A 13 30.84 -42.88 -46.91
C LYS A 13 30.94 -42.86 -48.43
N GLN A 14 30.00 -43.51 -49.13
CA GLN A 14 29.96 -43.52 -50.59
C GLN A 14 29.64 -42.13 -51.16
N LEU A 15 28.77 -41.37 -50.49
CA LEU A 15 28.55 -39.95 -50.81
C LEU A 15 29.87 -39.19 -50.75
N HIS A 16 30.63 -39.30 -49.66
CA HIS A 16 31.92 -38.62 -49.51
C HIS A 16 32.95 -39.03 -50.58
N GLU A 17 32.98 -40.30 -50.99
CA GLU A 17 33.89 -40.79 -52.03
C GLU A 17 33.56 -40.27 -53.44
N GLN A 18 32.29 -39.94 -53.69
CA GLN A 18 31.80 -39.45 -54.98
C GLN A 18 31.76 -37.92 -55.08
N LEU A 19 31.90 -37.22 -53.95
CA LEU A 19 32.04 -35.77 -53.93
C LEU A 19 33.40 -35.35 -54.50
N THR A 20 33.39 -34.58 -55.58
CA THR A 20 34.57 -33.91 -56.14
C THR A 20 34.66 -32.45 -55.66
N ALA A 21 35.85 -31.87 -55.81
CA ALA A 21 36.11 -30.46 -55.51
C ALA A 21 35.25 -29.49 -56.34
N ASP A 22 34.80 -29.92 -57.51
CA ASP A 22 33.99 -29.11 -58.44
C ASP A 22 32.58 -28.83 -57.91
N HIS A 23 32.08 -29.63 -56.97
CA HIS A 23 30.76 -29.43 -56.37
C HIS A 23 30.72 -28.34 -55.29
N PHE A 24 31.88 -27.79 -54.89
CA PHE A 24 31.96 -26.81 -53.81
C PHE A 24 32.58 -25.52 -54.30
N VAL A 25 31.97 -24.38 -53.99
CA VAL A 25 32.54 -23.05 -54.34
C VAL A 25 33.90 -22.83 -53.68
N THR A 26 34.17 -23.50 -52.56
CA THR A 26 35.46 -23.48 -51.85
C THR A 26 36.53 -24.34 -52.51
N GLY A 27 36.20 -25.19 -53.48
CA GLY A 27 37.13 -26.09 -54.17
C GLY A 27 37.68 -27.22 -53.29
N ALA A 28 37.07 -27.49 -52.14
CA ALA A 28 37.52 -28.51 -51.20
C ALA A 28 36.35 -29.33 -50.65
N VAL A 29 36.49 -30.66 -50.69
CA VAL A 29 35.51 -31.61 -50.14
C VAL A 29 35.63 -31.63 -48.61
N PRO A 30 34.54 -31.43 -47.85
CA PRO A 30 34.57 -31.49 -46.39
C PRO A 30 34.99 -32.88 -45.88
N GLU A 31 35.81 -32.92 -44.83
CA GLU A 31 36.19 -34.19 -44.19
C GLU A 31 34.96 -35.00 -43.74
N LEU A 32 35.04 -36.33 -43.81
CA LEU A 32 33.93 -37.24 -43.50
C LEU A 32 33.24 -36.97 -42.15
N ARG A 33 33.99 -36.57 -41.13
CA ARG A 33 33.43 -36.20 -39.82
C ARG A 33 32.55 -34.94 -39.94
N ARG A 34 33.09 -33.90 -40.55
CA ARG A 34 32.39 -32.64 -40.82
C ARG A 34 31.19 -32.85 -41.74
N LEU A 35 31.29 -33.71 -42.74
CA LEU A 35 30.16 -34.07 -43.61
C LEU A 35 29.01 -34.70 -42.81
N ARG A 36 29.31 -35.55 -41.81
CA ARG A 36 28.26 -36.11 -40.94
C ARG A 36 27.58 -35.03 -40.10
N ASP A 37 28.34 -34.09 -39.56
CA ASP A 37 27.83 -32.97 -38.77
C ASP A 37 26.92 -32.06 -39.63
N LEU A 38 27.35 -31.76 -40.86
CA LEU A 38 26.57 -31.02 -41.86
C LEU A 38 25.26 -31.75 -42.21
N LEU A 39 25.30 -33.07 -42.41
CA LEU A 39 24.12 -33.89 -42.71
C LEU A 39 23.18 -34.11 -41.51
N SER A 40 23.62 -33.80 -40.28
CA SER A 40 22.74 -33.67 -39.11
C SER A 40 22.08 -32.30 -38.99
N GLY A 41 22.38 -31.37 -39.89
CA GLY A 41 21.78 -30.03 -39.91
C GLY A 41 22.64 -28.94 -39.27
N GLU A 42 23.86 -29.26 -38.83
CA GLU A 42 24.77 -28.28 -38.24
C GLU A 42 25.52 -27.55 -39.36
N GLY A 43 25.25 -26.26 -39.56
CA GLY A 43 26.00 -25.43 -40.52
C GLY A 43 25.90 -25.88 -41.98
N LEU A 44 24.79 -26.51 -42.37
CA LEU A 44 24.53 -26.97 -43.74
C LEU A 44 24.76 -25.81 -44.74
N VAL A 45 25.31 -26.12 -45.91
CA VAL A 45 25.57 -25.16 -47.02
C VAL A 45 24.80 -25.62 -48.25
N TRP A 46 24.28 -24.67 -49.04
CA TRP A 46 23.51 -24.99 -50.24
C TRP A 46 24.30 -25.80 -51.27
N ASP A 47 25.60 -25.51 -51.44
CA ASP A 47 26.52 -26.27 -52.28
C ASP A 47 26.49 -27.78 -51.97
N LEU A 48 26.38 -28.15 -50.69
CA LEU A 48 26.30 -29.56 -50.29
C LEU A 48 24.95 -30.19 -50.67
N VAL A 49 23.87 -29.41 -50.71
CA VAL A 49 22.54 -29.86 -51.13
C VAL A 49 22.54 -30.14 -52.64
N GLU A 50 23.17 -29.26 -53.42
CA GLU A 50 23.35 -29.45 -54.87
C GLU A 50 24.25 -30.65 -55.16
N ALA A 51 25.42 -30.71 -54.52
CA ALA A 51 26.35 -31.83 -54.65
C ALA A 51 25.72 -33.18 -54.28
N ALA A 52 24.90 -33.21 -53.22
CA ALA A 52 24.20 -34.43 -52.83
C ALA A 52 23.10 -34.82 -53.84
N ALA A 53 22.44 -33.86 -54.49
CA ALA A 53 21.48 -34.16 -55.55
C ALA A 53 22.18 -34.74 -56.79
N ASP A 54 23.30 -34.14 -57.20
CA ASP A 54 24.10 -34.59 -58.35
C ASP A 54 24.66 -36.01 -58.15
N VAL A 55 25.15 -36.31 -56.95
CA VAL A 55 25.69 -37.64 -56.60
C VAL A 55 24.57 -38.68 -56.44
N CYS A 56 23.43 -38.32 -55.86
CA CYS A 56 22.31 -39.23 -55.69
C CYS A 56 21.60 -39.54 -57.02
N PHE A 57 21.56 -38.60 -57.96
CA PHE A 57 20.77 -38.73 -59.19
C PHE A 57 21.57 -38.36 -60.46
N PRO A 58 22.67 -39.09 -60.77
CA PRO A 58 23.57 -38.74 -61.88
C PRO A 58 22.93 -38.91 -63.27
N ASP A 59 21.96 -39.83 -63.40
CA ASP A 59 21.31 -40.18 -64.68
C ASP A 59 19.94 -39.51 -64.88
N GLU A 60 19.59 -38.56 -64.01
CA GLU A 60 18.28 -37.92 -64.07
C GLU A 60 18.22 -36.82 -65.14
N ALA A 61 17.13 -36.79 -65.92
CA ALA A 61 16.92 -35.74 -66.89
C ALA A 61 16.84 -34.36 -66.21
N ALA A 62 17.27 -33.30 -66.90
CA ALA A 62 17.38 -31.96 -66.32
C ALA A 62 16.07 -31.41 -65.70
N GLY A 63 14.89 -31.85 -66.17
CA GLY A 63 13.59 -31.42 -65.63
C GLY A 63 13.32 -31.92 -64.19
N PRO A 64 13.25 -33.24 -63.97
CA PRO A 64 13.02 -33.80 -62.64
C PRO A 64 14.06 -33.40 -61.57
N ALA A 65 15.34 -33.28 -61.96
CA ALA A 65 16.41 -32.83 -61.06
C ALA A 65 16.17 -31.37 -60.58
N GLN A 66 15.77 -30.48 -61.50
CA GLN A 66 15.43 -29.08 -61.17
C GLN A 66 14.20 -28.98 -60.26
N GLU A 67 13.19 -29.84 -60.44
CA GLU A 67 12.01 -29.84 -59.58
C GLU A 67 12.35 -30.25 -58.14
N ARG A 68 13.24 -31.23 -57.95
CA ARG A 68 13.71 -31.64 -56.62
C ARG A 68 14.54 -30.56 -55.95
N LEU A 69 15.47 -29.93 -56.68
CA LEU A 69 16.24 -28.80 -56.17
C LEU A 69 15.32 -27.62 -55.82
N HIS A 70 14.29 -27.33 -56.61
CA HIS A 70 13.31 -26.30 -56.30
C HIS A 70 12.56 -26.60 -54.99
N LYS A 71 12.07 -27.83 -54.81
CA LYS A 71 11.44 -28.27 -53.54
C LYS A 71 12.38 -28.14 -52.36
N ALA A 72 13.65 -28.53 -52.51
CA ALA A 72 14.66 -28.37 -51.48
C ALA A 72 14.96 -26.90 -51.17
N ARG A 73 14.94 -26.03 -52.19
CA ARG A 73 15.17 -24.59 -52.04
C ARG A 73 14.07 -23.91 -51.24
N VAL A 74 12.81 -24.28 -51.49
CA VAL A 74 11.67 -23.78 -50.70
C VAL A 74 11.81 -24.16 -49.22
N LEU A 75 12.23 -25.39 -48.92
CA LEU A 75 12.46 -25.83 -47.54
C LEU A 75 13.67 -25.14 -46.89
N TRP A 76 14.74 -24.93 -47.66
CA TRP A 76 15.93 -24.21 -47.24
C TRP A 76 15.63 -22.75 -46.88
N ASP A 77 14.94 -22.03 -47.76
CA ASP A 77 14.58 -20.63 -47.54
C ASP A 77 13.63 -20.52 -46.33
N ARG A 78 12.66 -21.44 -46.19
CA ARG A 78 11.79 -21.52 -45.02
C ARG A 78 12.56 -21.74 -43.71
N ALA A 79 13.55 -22.63 -43.70
CA ALA A 79 14.38 -22.90 -42.53
C ALA A 79 15.24 -21.69 -42.13
N ARG A 80 15.68 -20.87 -43.10
CA ARG A 80 16.42 -19.63 -42.84
C ARG A 80 15.54 -18.50 -42.32
N THR A 81 14.30 -18.39 -42.79
CA THR A 81 13.38 -17.31 -42.39
C THR A 81 12.59 -17.62 -41.13
N SER A 82 12.43 -18.89 -40.79
CA SER A 82 11.72 -19.33 -39.58
C SER A 82 12.33 -20.65 -39.08
N PRO A 83 13.43 -20.59 -38.32
CA PRO A 83 14.00 -21.78 -37.72
C PRO A 83 12.93 -22.41 -36.84
N THR A 84 12.40 -23.56 -37.26
CA THR A 84 11.41 -24.28 -36.48
C THR A 84 12.20 -25.05 -35.43
N PRO A 85 12.10 -24.73 -34.13
CA PRO A 85 12.85 -25.47 -33.13
C PRO A 85 12.32 -26.91 -33.11
N LEU A 86 13.23 -27.88 -32.97
CA LEU A 86 12.87 -29.22 -32.57
C LEU A 86 12.03 -29.13 -31.27
N ALA A 87 11.03 -30.00 -31.13
CA ALA A 87 9.98 -29.92 -30.10
C ALA A 87 10.48 -29.71 -28.65
N GLU A 88 11.73 -30.05 -28.33
CA GLU A 88 12.38 -29.79 -27.04
C GLU A 88 12.69 -28.29 -26.83
N GLY A 89 13.19 -27.57 -27.85
CA GLY A 89 13.49 -26.14 -27.76
C GLY A 89 12.24 -25.25 -27.66
N ALA A 90 11.10 -25.71 -28.20
CA ALA A 90 9.82 -25.02 -28.02
C ALA A 90 9.32 -25.10 -26.56
N HIS A 91 9.58 -26.22 -25.87
CA HIS A 91 9.25 -26.38 -24.45
C HIS A 91 10.19 -25.57 -23.55
N GLU A 92 11.48 -25.55 -23.85
CA GLU A 92 12.45 -24.69 -23.14
C GLU A 92 12.15 -23.19 -23.32
N LEU A 93 11.77 -22.77 -24.53
CA LEU A 93 11.32 -21.40 -24.76
C LEU A 93 10.04 -21.08 -23.99
N ALA A 94 9.05 -21.98 -23.94
CA ALA A 94 7.83 -21.77 -23.16
C ALA A 94 8.13 -21.62 -21.66
N LEU A 95 8.98 -22.49 -21.11
CA LEU A 95 9.42 -22.43 -19.72
C LEU A 95 10.20 -21.13 -19.41
N ALA A 96 11.04 -20.67 -20.34
CA ALA A 96 11.75 -19.40 -20.21
C ALA A 96 10.79 -18.19 -20.20
N HIS A 97 9.74 -18.20 -21.02
CA HIS A 97 8.72 -17.15 -21.00
C HIS A 97 7.90 -17.17 -19.71
N GLU A 98 7.55 -18.34 -19.18
CA GLU A 98 6.86 -18.48 -17.90
C GLU A 98 7.73 -17.97 -16.74
N LEU A 99 9.02 -18.30 -16.74
CA LEU A 99 9.96 -17.79 -15.74
C LEU A 99 10.12 -16.26 -15.82
N LEU A 100 10.23 -15.71 -17.04
CA LEU A 100 10.28 -14.25 -17.23
C LEU A 100 9.00 -13.58 -16.74
N ALA A 101 7.83 -14.13 -17.07
CA ALA A 101 6.55 -13.60 -16.61
C ALA A 101 6.42 -13.66 -15.07
N ALA A 102 6.93 -14.71 -14.43
CA ALA A 102 6.96 -14.81 -12.98
C ALA A 102 7.90 -13.78 -12.35
N LYS A 103 9.09 -13.55 -12.94
CA LYS A 103 10.01 -12.50 -12.49
C LYS A 103 9.42 -11.11 -12.63
N ASP A 104 8.77 -10.83 -13.75
CA ASP A 104 8.09 -9.55 -13.98
C ASP A 104 6.98 -9.34 -12.93
N ARG A 105 6.23 -10.39 -12.60
CA ARG A 105 5.22 -10.34 -11.54
C ARG A 105 5.84 -10.09 -10.16
N THR A 106 6.94 -10.76 -9.83
CA THR A 106 7.67 -10.51 -8.58
C THR A 106 8.17 -9.07 -8.48
N ILE A 107 8.72 -8.52 -9.57
CA ILE A 107 9.16 -7.11 -9.63
C ILE A 107 7.98 -6.18 -9.36
N GLU A 108 6.81 -6.45 -9.94
CA GLU A 108 5.63 -5.62 -9.75
C GLU A 108 5.12 -5.67 -8.31
N VAL A 109 5.06 -6.85 -7.69
CA VAL A 109 4.69 -7.00 -6.29
C VAL A 109 5.68 -6.27 -5.37
N TYR A 110 6.99 -6.27 -5.66
CA TYR A 110 7.96 -5.49 -4.91
C TYR A 110 7.77 -3.97 -5.06
N ARG A 111 7.43 -3.49 -6.26
CA ARG A 111 7.11 -2.07 -6.46
C ARG A 111 5.88 -1.65 -5.68
N GLU A 112 4.83 -2.45 -5.74
CA GLU A 112 3.60 -2.18 -4.98
C GLU A 112 3.87 -2.20 -3.47
N MET A 113 4.68 -3.17 -3.00
CA MET A 113 5.09 -3.24 -1.60
C MET A 113 5.81 -1.96 -1.14
N GLN A 114 6.68 -1.40 -1.96
CA GLN A 114 7.39 -0.15 -1.64
C GLN A 114 6.42 1.03 -1.50
N VAL A 115 5.48 1.17 -2.44
CA VAL A 115 4.45 2.23 -2.38
C VAL A 115 3.60 2.10 -1.12
N VAL A 116 3.13 0.89 -0.82
CA VAL A 116 2.27 0.64 0.35
C VAL A 116 3.05 0.87 1.66
N ARG A 117 4.32 0.49 1.75
CA ARG A 117 5.17 0.77 2.92
C ARG A 117 5.38 2.27 3.12
N GLN A 118 5.65 3.01 2.05
CA GLN A 118 5.76 4.46 2.12
C GLN A 118 4.46 5.11 2.62
N ALA A 119 3.30 4.63 2.14
CA ALA A 119 2.00 5.10 2.62
C ALA A 119 1.75 4.77 4.09
N TYR A 120 2.16 3.59 4.55
CA TYR A 120 2.11 3.24 5.98
C TYR A 120 2.97 4.17 6.83
N GLU A 121 4.22 4.42 6.42
CA GLU A 121 5.14 5.30 7.15
C GLU A 121 4.66 6.76 7.17
N ALA A 122 4.16 7.28 6.05
CA ALA A 122 3.57 8.61 5.98
C ALA A 122 2.35 8.73 6.91
N SER A 123 1.49 7.70 6.92
CA SER A 123 0.31 7.64 7.77
C SER A 123 0.66 7.57 9.26
N GLU A 124 1.65 6.76 9.66
CA GLU A 124 2.11 6.71 11.04
C GLU A 124 2.75 8.03 11.49
N ARG A 125 3.49 8.71 10.60
CA ARG A 125 4.02 10.06 10.89
C ARG A 125 2.89 11.05 11.10
N GLY A 126 1.94 11.14 10.16
CA GLY A 126 0.79 12.04 10.26
C GLY A 126 -0.05 11.78 11.51
N ARG A 127 -0.30 10.51 11.84
CA ARG A 127 -1.02 10.11 13.05
C ARG A 127 -0.32 10.58 14.33
N ASN A 128 0.99 10.37 14.43
CA ASN A 128 1.76 10.76 15.61
C ASN A 128 1.83 12.28 15.75
N GLN A 129 1.99 13.01 14.65
CA GLN A 129 2.01 14.48 14.66
C GLN A 129 0.64 15.07 15.04
N ALA A 130 -0.45 14.56 14.45
CA ALA A 130 -1.80 14.97 14.79
C ALA A 130 -2.12 14.73 16.28
N LEU A 131 -1.64 13.61 16.86
CA LEU A 131 -1.77 13.33 18.29
C LEU A 131 -1.00 14.33 19.16
N GLN A 132 0.24 14.68 18.78
CA GLN A 132 1.04 15.68 19.50
C GLN A 132 0.38 17.06 19.46
N ILE A 133 -0.11 17.47 18.28
CA ILE A 133 -0.82 18.75 18.11
C ILE A 133 -2.13 18.76 18.89
N ALA A 134 -2.92 17.69 18.85
CA ALA A 134 -4.13 17.56 19.65
C ALA A 134 -3.84 17.70 21.16
N THR A 135 -2.76 17.07 21.64
CA THR A 135 -2.33 17.18 23.05
C THR A 135 -1.98 18.62 23.42
N LEU A 136 -1.22 19.33 22.56
CA LEU A 136 -0.87 20.73 22.76
C LEU A 136 -2.12 21.63 22.74
N LEU A 137 -3.00 21.46 21.76
CA LEU A 137 -4.25 22.22 21.63
C LEU A 137 -5.17 22.01 22.85
N PHE A 138 -5.23 20.79 23.38
CA PHE A 138 -6.00 20.49 24.60
C PHE A 138 -5.43 21.23 25.83
N ALA A 139 -4.11 21.25 26.00
CA ALA A 139 -3.46 22.01 27.07
C ALA A 139 -3.72 23.52 26.94
N MET A 140 -3.54 24.08 25.74
CA MET A 140 -3.83 25.49 25.47
C MET A 140 -5.31 25.84 25.67
N LEU A 141 -6.23 24.93 25.34
CA LEU A 141 -7.66 25.11 25.59
C LEU A 141 -7.96 25.21 27.09
N GLY A 142 -7.28 24.42 27.92
CA GLY A 142 -7.37 24.52 29.38
C GLY A 142 -6.93 25.89 29.90
N GLN A 143 -5.81 26.41 29.40
CA GLN A 143 -5.32 27.74 29.77
C GLN A 143 -6.24 28.85 29.27
N ALA A 144 -6.74 28.77 28.03
CA ALA A 144 -7.69 29.74 27.49
C ALA A 144 -9.01 29.76 28.31
N GLN A 145 -9.49 28.60 28.78
CA GLN A 145 -10.65 28.51 29.65
C GLN A 145 -10.44 29.21 30.99
N ALA A 146 -9.26 29.04 31.60
CA ALA A 146 -8.90 29.75 32.84
C ALA A 146 -8.86 31.26 32.61
N ASN A 147 -8.20 31.72 31.54
CA ASN A 147 -8.09 33.14 31.20
C ASN A 147 -9.47 33.78 30.94
N VAL A 148 -10.37 33.09 30.23
CA VAL A 148 -11.75 33.56 30.03
C VAL A 148 -12.50 33.68 31.35
N ALA A 149 -12.34 32.72 32.27
CA ALA A 149 -12.98 32.76 33.57
C ALA A 149 -12.47 33.93 34.43
N ASP A 150 -11.17 34.19 34.42
CA ASP A 150 -10.55 35.27 35.18
C ASP A 150 -10.89 36.65 34.59
N LEU A 151 -10.83 36.81 33.27
CA LEU A 151 -11.26 38.05 32.60
C LEU A 151 -12.75 38.34 32.86
N LYS A 152 -13.60 37.30 32.87
CA LYS A 152 -15.02 37.45 33.18
C LYS A 152 -15.23 37.93 34.61
N ARG A 153 -14.52 37.34 35.59
CA ARG A 153 -14.56 37.80 37.00
C ARG A 153 -14.12 39.26 37.13
N GLN A 154 -13.10 39.68 36.39
CA GLN A 154 -12.62 41.07 36.41
C GLN A 154 -13.65 42.04 35.83
N VAL A 155 -14.30 41.68 34.71
CA VAL A 155 -15.40 42.46 34.13
C VAL A 155 -16.57 42.56 35.12
N ASP A 156 -17.00 41.44 35.69
CA ASP A 156 -18.11 41.39 36.66
C ASP A 156 -17.80 42.25 37.91
N ALA A 157 -16.56 42.23 38.41
CA ALA A 157 -16.14 43.04 39.54
C ALA A 157 -16.21 44.55 39.24
N LEU A 158 -15.77 44.97 38.05
CA LEU A 158 -15.80 46.38 37.64
C LEU A 158 -17.21 46.92 37.39
N GLN A 159 -18.16 46.06 37.01
CA GLN A 159 -19.58 46.45 36.86
C GLN A 159 -20.25 46.82 38.19
N THR A 160 -19.73 46.31 39.32
CA THR A 160 -20.29 46.59 40.65
C THR A 160 -19.76 47.87 41.29
N LEU A 161 -18.70 48.47 40.74
CA LEU A 161 -18.05 49.68 41.24
C LEU A 161 -18.57 50.93 40.49
N PRO A 162 -18.80 52.07 41.17
CA PRO A 162 -19.14 53.33 40.51
C PRO A 162 -18.04 53.72 39.50
N THR A 163 -18.45 54.04 38.28
CA THR A 163 -17.60 54.11 37.08
C THR A 163 -16.56 55.24 37.13
N GLU A 164 -15.35 54.96 37.61
CA GLU A 164 -14.22 55.92 37.53
C GLU A 164 -13.36 55.76 36.26
N ALA A 165 -13.50 54.67 35.49
CA ALA A 165 -12.65 54.42 34.31
C ALA A 165 -13.36 53.63 33.15
N PRO A 166 -14.22 54.28 32.35
CA PRO A 166 -14.93 53.63 31.24
C PRO A 166 -14.01 53.00 30.19
N HIS A 167 -12.82 53.55 29.99
CA HIS A 167 -11.83 53.01 29.05
C HIS A 167 -11.23 51.67 29.50
N GLN A 168 -11.09 51.43 30.81
CA GLN A 168 -10.57 50.17 31.33
C GLN A 168 -11.60 49.04 31.18
N HIS A 169 -12.88 49.34 31.42
CA HIS A 169 -13.97 48.40 31.18
C HIS A 169 -14.03 47.95 29.72
N ALA A 170 -14.03 48.91 28.78
CA ALA A 170 -14.05 48.62 27.34
C ALA A 170 -12.84 47.78 26.87
N ALA A 171 -11.65 48.02 27.43
CA ALA A 171 -10.46 47.25 27.12
C ALA A 171 -10.55 45.78 27.61
N LEU A 172 -11.10 45.57 28.82
CA LEU A 172 -11.31 44.23 29.37
C LEU A 172 -12.39 43.45 28.63
N GLU A 173 -13.50 44.09 28.25
CA GLU A 173 -14.53 43.48 27.41
C GLU A 173 -13.95 43.04 26.06
N LEU A 174 -13.08 43.85 25.45
CA LEU A 174 -12.41 43.50 24.21
C LEU A 174 -11.47 42.31 24.38
N ARG A 175 -10.67 42.27 25.45
CA ARG A 175 -9.81 41.11 25.79
C ARG A 175 -10.62 39.84 26.04
N LEU A 176 -11.72 39.93 26.79
CA LEU A 176 -12.63 38.81 27.03
C LEU A 176 -13.20 38.28 25.71
N SER A 177 -13.63 39.18 24.82
CA SER A 177 -14.16 38.78 23.50
C SER A 177 -13.11 38.09 22.64
N ARG A 178 -11.83 38.50 22.71
CA ARG A 178 -10.72 37.86 22.01
C ARG A 178 -10.44 36.47 22.57
N ALA A 179 -10.33 36.34 23.89
CA ALA A 179 -10.08 35.06 24.55
C ALA A 179 -11.20 34.03 24.28
N GLN A 180 -12.48 34.47 24.21
CA GLN A 180 -13.60 33.61 23.83
C GLN A 180 -13.52 33.11 22.37
N ARG A 181 -13.04 33.95 21.44
CA ARG A 181 -12.79 33.53 20.05
C ARG A 181 -11.68 32.50 19.99
N GLN A 182 -10.55 32.76 20.65
CA GLN A 182 -9.43 31.81 20.71
C GLN A 182 -9.85 30.46 21.31
N GLN A 183 -10.68 30.46 22.35
CA GLN A 183 -11.25 29.24 22.91
C GLN A 183 -12.09 28.46 21.89
N THR A 184 -12.85 29.16 21.05
CA THR A 184 -13.66 28.54 19.99
C THR A 184 -12.76 27.97 18.90
N ASP A 185 -11.75 28.72 18.47
CA ASP A 185 -10.79 28.30 17.45
C ASP A 185 -9.96 27.10 17.91
N LEU A 186 -9.50 27.08 19.16
CA LEU A 186 -8.79 25.94 19.76
C LEU A 186 -9.65 24.66 19.76
N ARG A 187 -10.94 24.76 20.08
CA ARG A 187 -11.86 23.60 20.01
C ARG A 187 -12.02 23.09 18.59
N GLN A 188 -12.16 23.99 17.62
CA GLN A 188 -12.29 23.61 16.21
C GLN A 188 -11.01 22.93 15.71
N GLN A 189 -9.83 23.47 16.04
CA GLN A 189 -8.56 22.87 15.64
C GLN A 189 -8.30 21.54 16.35
N LEU A 190 -8.73 21.39 17.60
CA LEU A 190 -8.63 20.11 18.30
C LEU A 190 -9.46 19.03 17.60
N ALA A 191 -10.72 19.32 17.29
CA ALA A 191 -11.59 18.40 16.56
C ALA A 191 -11.02 18.05 15.18
N ARG A 192 -10.44 19.04 14.49
CA ARG A 192 -9.74 18.84 13.23
C ARG A 192 -8.54 17.89 13.38
N ALA A 193 -7.66 18.13 14.35
CA ALA A 193 -6.49 17.28 14.60
C ALA A 193 -6.89 15.83 14.93
N GLU A 194 -7.97 15.64 15.69
CA GLU A 194 -8.53 14.31 15.98
C GLU A 194 -9.04 13.62 14.70
N GLN A 195 -9.75 14.34 13.84
CA GLN A 195 -10.23 13.81 12.56
C GLN A 195 -9.07 13.41 11.62
N GLU A 196 -8.03 14.24 11.55
CA GLU A 196 -6.84 13.94 10.74
C GLU A 196 -6.08 12.72 11.27
N ARG A 197 -5.94 12.60 12.59
CA ARG A 197 -5.38 11.40 13.24
C ARG A 197 -6.17 10.15 12.84
N ASP A 198 -7.49 10.21 12.89
CA ASP A 198 -8.35 9.07 12.58
C ASP A 198 -8.29 8.71 11.09
N THR A 199 -8.15 9.70 10.21
CA THR A 199 -7.92 9.48 8.77
C THR A 199 -6.58 8.80 8.53
N ALA A 200 -5.51 9.30 9.15
CA ALA A 200 -4.18 8.70 9.07
C ALA A 200 -4.18 7.25 9.60
N GLN A 201 -4.90 6.96 10.68
CA GLN A 201 -5.08 5.59 11.17
C GLN A 201 -5.74 4.68 10.13
N GLN A 202 -6.79 5.15 9.45
CA GLN A 202 -7.48 4.35 8.42
C GLN A 202 -6.57 4.00 7.24
N VAL A 203 -5.75 4.97 6.79
CA VAL A 203 -4.77 4.74 5.72
C VAL A 203 -3.70 3.76 6.18
N ALA A 204 -3.16 3.92 7.40
CA ALA A 204 -2.19 3.00 7.98
C ALA A 204 -2.73 1.56 8.07
N ASP A 205 -3.96 1.39 8.56
CA ASP A 205 -4.60 0.08 8.68
C ASP A 205 -4.82 -0.58 7.32
N HIS A 206 -5.19 0.22 6.31
CA HIS A 206 -5.34 -0.27 4.94
C HIS A 206 -3.99 -0.70 4.35
N ALA A 207 -2.96 0.12 4.52
CA ALA A 207 -1.61 -0.18 4.06
C ALA A 207 -1.05 -1.45 4.74
N ALA A 208 -1.22 -1.59 6.05
CA ALA A 208 -0.80 -2.78 6.79
C ALA A 208 -1.45 -4.07 6.25
N ARG A 209 -2.75 -4.04 5.94
CA ARG A 209 -3.44 -5.18 5.31
C ARG A 209 -2.91 -5.48 3.93
N ARG A 210 -2.64 -4.46 3.10
CA ARG A 210 -2.11 -4.67 1.74
C ARG A 210 -0.68 -5.22 1.77
N ILE A 211 0.16 -4.79 2.72
CA ILE A 211 1.49 -5.38 2.96
C ILE A 211 1.37 -6.88 3.22
N GLN A 212 0.49 -7.31 4.13
CA GLN A 212 0.31 -8.73 4.45
C GLN A 212 -0.09 -9.55 3.21
N VAL A 213 -0.99 -9.02 2.38
CA VAL A 213 -1.41 -9.68 1.14
C VAL A 213 -0.23 -9.80 0.16
N LEU A 214 0.52 -8.73 -0.06
CA LEU A 214 1.67 -8.73 -0.96
C LEU A 214 2.81 -9.63 -0.45
N GLU A 215 3.03 -9.73 0.87
CA GLU A 215 3.99 -10.67 1.46
C GLU A 215 3.58 -12.13 1.23
N ALA A 216 2.29 -12.43 1.32
CA ALA A 216 1.77 -13.75 0.97
C ALA A 216 1.97 -14.04 -0.52
N GLU A 217 1.64 -13.09 -1.40
CA GLU A 217 1.86 -13.22 -2.85
C GLU A 217 3.35 -13.45 -3.19
N LEU A 218 4.28 -12.74 -2.55
CA LEU A 218 5.73 -12.97 -2.72
C LEU A 218 6.15 -14.36 -2.25
N THR A 219 5.59 -14.83 -1.14
CA THR A 219 5.90 -16.17 -0.60
C THR A 219 5.45 -17.26 -1.56
N GLU A 220 4.25 -17.12 -2.14
CA GLU A 220 3.73 -18.03 -3.16
C GLU A 220 4.58 -17.99 -4.44
N LEU A 221 4.98 -16.80 -4.91
CA LEU A 221 5.82 -16.65 -6.10
C LEU A 221 7.22 -17.24 -5.91
N ARG A 222 7.83 -17.09 -4.74
CA ARG A 222 9.12 -17.72 -4.41
C ARG A 222 9.01 -19.23 -4.38
N ALA A 223 7.97 -19.77 -3.75
CA ALA A 223 7.69 -21.21 -3.73
C ALA A 223 7.51 -21.77 -5.16
N TRP A 224 6.83 -21.02 -6.04
CA TRP A 224 6.67 -21.40 -7.45
C TRP A 224 7.98 -21.39 -8.25
N MET A 225 8.88 -20.42 -7.99
CA MET A 225 10.18 -20.32 -8.66
C MET A 225 11.22 -21.33 -8.12
N GLY A 226 10.90 -22.11 -7.08
CA GLY A 226 11.83 -23.05 -6.44
C GLY A 226 12.97 -22.34 -5.69
N ASP A 227 12.79 -21.07 -5.36
CA ASP A 227 13.78 -20.23 -4.68
C ASP A 227 13.47 -20.21 -3.18
N GLU A 228 13.94 -21.24 -2.48
CA GLU A 228 13.94 -21.27 -1.01
C GLU A 228 15.23 -20.61 -0.51
N ASP A 229 15.29 -19.28 -0.56
CA ASP A 229 16.28 -18.51 0.21
C ASP A 229 15.56 -17.68 1.31
N PRO A 230 15.83 -17.94 2.60
CA PRO A 230 15.18 -17.25 3.68
C PRO A 230 15.93 -15.97 4.04
N GLY A 231 15.22 -14.85 4.01
CA GLY A 231 15.52 -13.74 4.93
C GLY A 231 15.88 -12.42 4.28
N LEU A 232 14.86 -11.62 3.99
CA LEU A 232 14.94 -10.18 4.20
C LEU A 232 13.71 -9.73 4.97
N VAL A 233 13.65 -10.16 6.24
CA VAL A 233 12.88 -9.43 7.25
C VAL A 233 13.72 -8.19 7.55
N HIS A 234 13.46 -7.10 6.83
CA HIS A 234 14.07 -5.83 7.15
C HIS A 234 13.26 -5.21 8.28
N ASP A 235 13.67 -5.53 9.50
CA ASP A 235 13.26 -4.86 10.72
C ASP A 235 14.00 -3.52 10.75
N LEU A 236 13.39 -2.50 10.13
CA LEU A 236 13.82 -1.11 10.32
C LEU A 236 12.81 -0.47 11.27
N THR A 237 13.22 -0.39 12.52
CA THR A 237 12.59 0.43 13.55
C THR A 237 12.31 1.84 13.00
N PRO A 238 11.08 2.38 13.15
CA PRO A 238 10.77 3.75 12.75
C PRO A 238 11.67 4.72 13.52
N GLN A 239 12.57 5.42 12.84
CA GLN A 239 13.20 6.60 13.43
C GLN A 239 12.17 7.72 13.46
N VAL A 240 11.75 8.07 14.67
CA VAL A 240 10.91 9.24 14.93
C VAL A 240 11.81 10.48 14.95
N PRO A 241 11.74 11.40 13.98
CA PRO A 241 12.37 12.71 14.12
C PRO A 241 11.56 13.47 15.17
N HIS A 242 12.16 13.72 16.34
CA HIS A 242 11.59 14.62 17.34
C HIS A 242 11.78 16.05 16.85
N ALA A 243 10.75 16.63 16.23
CA ALA A 243 10.68 18.07 16.01
C ALA A 243 10.38 18.76 17.35
N GLY A 244 11.42 19.39 17.91
CA GLY A 244 11.32 20.15 19.15
C GLY A 244 10.44 21.38 18.98
N LEU A 245 9.36 21.45 19.75
CA LEU A 245 8.58 22.67 19.96
C LEU A 245 8.97 23.24 21.33
N GLU A 246 9.79 24.29 21.31
CA GLU A 246 10.09 25.08 22.50
C GLU A 246 8.83 25.77 23.03
N ALA A 247 8.60 25.62 24.33
CA ALA A 247 7.50 26.21 25.07
C ALA A 247 7.69 27.73 25.21
N ILE A 248 6.63 28.48 24.95
CA ILE A 248 6.61 29.94 25.11
C ILE A 248 5.63 30.29 26.23
N THR A 249 6.09 31.10 27.17
CA THR A 249 5.31 31.72 28.27
C THR A 249 5.55 33.23 28.25
N ASP A 250 4.51 34.08 28.21
CA ASP A 250 4.16 35.08 29.25
C ASP A 250 2.89 35.92 28.93
N ASP A 251 2.23 36.47 29.96
CA ASP A 251 0.76 36.63 30.10
C ASP A 251 0.04 37.88 29.49
N ASP A 252 0.56 38.49 28.43
CA ASP A 252 -0.22 39.38 27.51
C ASP A 252 0.28 39.17 26.06
N ALA A 253 1.53 38.70 25.94
CA ALA A 253 2.00 37.88 24.83
C ALA A 253 1.25 36.53 24.74
N ALA A 254 0.62 36.04 25.81
CA ALA A 254 -0.04 34.73 25.83
C ALA A 254 -1.20 34.62 24.82
N LEU A 255 -1.98 35.68 24.59
CA LEU A 255 -3.03 35.65 23.57
C LEU A 255 -2.42 35.66 22.15
N ASP A 256 -1.36 36.45 21.93
CA ASP A 256 -0.65 36.47 20.64
C ASP A 256 0.11 35.14 20.41
N ASP A 257 0.60 34.50 21.46
CA ASP A 257 1.26 33.20 21.46
C ASP A 257 0.29 32.08 21.11
N VAL A 258 -0.94 32.12 21.63
CA VAL A 258 -2.01 31.20 21.25
C VAL A 258 -2.35 31.34 19.78
N ASP A 259 -2.47 32.57 19.27
CA ASP A 259 -2.76 32.79 17.85
C ASP A 259 -1.62 32.28 16.95
N ARG A 260 -0.37 32.56 17.32
CA ARG A 260 0.82 32.05 16.61
C ARG A 260 0.94 30.52 16.68
N ALA A 261 0.63 29.92 17.83
CA ALA A 261 0.65 28.48 18.00
C ALA A 261 -0.46 27.80 17.18
N LEU A 262 -1.66 28.40 17.11
CA LEU A 262 -2.74 27.94 16.25
C LEU A 262 -2.38 28.00 14.77
N GLU A 263 -1.73 29.08 14.32
CA GLU A 263 -1.27 29.21 12.93
C GLU A 263 -0.23 28.14 12.59
N LYS A 264 0.75 27.91 13.48
CA LYS A 264 1.74 26.85 13.30
C LYS A 264 1.11 25.46 13.33
N ALA A 265 0.19 25.21 14.25
CA ALA A 265 -0.52 23.93 14.34
C ALA A 265 -1.31 23.65 13.05
N ARG A 266 -2.01 24.64 12.51
CA ARG A 266 -2.71 24.54 11.22
C ARG A 266 -1.76 24.19 10.09
N ALA A 267 -0.64 24.91 9.96
CA ALA A 267 0.32 24.68 8.89
C ALA A 267 0.91 23.26 8.93
N VAL A 268 1.24 22.74 10.11
CA VAL A 268 1.77 21.37 10.27
C VAL A 268 0.69 20.31 9.98
N LEU A 269 -0.54 20.53 10.45
CA LEU A 269 -1.67 19.65 10.15
C LEU A 269 -1.96 19.61 8.63
N ASP A 270 -1.95 20.77 7.95
CA ASP A 270 -2.12 20.87 6.51
C ASP A 270 -1.02 20.09 5.75
N GLU A 271 0.25 20.30 6.10
CA GLU A 271 1.40 19.63 5.47
C GLU A 271 1.33 18.10 5.63
N GLU A 272 1.02 17.61 6.83
CA GLU A 272 0.92 16.17 7.07
C GLU A 272 -0.34 15.57 6.45
N HIS A 273 -1.45 16.30 6.44
CA HIS A 273 -2.67 15.88 5.76
C HIS A 273 -2.41 15.66 4.26
N ASP A 274 -1.75 16.62 3.60
CA ASP A 274 -1.38 16.51 2.18
C ASP A 274 -0.44 15.33 1.93
N ALA A 275 0.54 15.10 2.83
CA ALA A 275 1.46 13.97 2.72
C ALA A 275 0.75 12.61 2.86
N VAL A 276 -0.19 12.49 3.81
CA VAL A 276 -1.00 11.27 4.00
C VAL A 276 -1.94 11.06 2.81
N GLN A 277 -2.57 12.12 2.31
CA GLN A 277 -3.49 12.05 1.19
C GLN A 277 -2.78 11.67 -0.11
N GLN A 278 -1.61 12.27 -0.39
CA GLN A 278 -0.79 11.89 -1.54
C GLN A 278 -0.40 10.41 -1.48
N ALA A 279 0.03 9.93 -0.31
CA ALA A 279 0.45 8.54 -0.16
C ALA A 279 -0.75 7.57 -0.26
N ALA A 280 -1.93 7.98 0.20
CA ALA A 280 -3.19 7.26 0.00
C ALA A 280 -3.58 7.19 -1.49
N ASP A 281 -3.43 8.29 -2.22
CA ASP A 281 -3.72 8.34 -3.66
C ASP A 281 -2.76 7.46 -4.47
N ASP A 282 -1.47 7.45 -4.12
CA ASP A 282 -0.45 6.61 -4.76
C ASP A 282 -0.74 5.11 -4.62
N MET A 283 -1.34 4.69 -3.50
CA MET A 283 -1.79 3.31 -3.27
C MET A 283 -3.23 3.06 -3.76
N GLY A 284 -3.88 4.04 -4.39
CA GLY A 284 -5.26 3.95 -4.88
C GLY A 284 -6.33 3.91 -3.79
N TYR A 285 -5.99 4.27 -2.55
CA TYR A 285 -6.94 4.36 -1.45
C TYR A 285 -7.65 5.72 -1.49
N ARG A 286 -8.97 5.67 -1.67
CA ARG A 286 -9.82 6.86 -1.43
C ARG A 286 -10.56 6.66 -0.13
N THR A 287 -10.30 7.56 0.81
CA THR A 287 -11.11 7.69 2.01
C THR A 287 -12.57 7.85 1.57
N PRO A 288 -13.49 6.96 1.97
CA PRO A 288 -14.89 7.15 1.66
C PRO A 288 -15.30 8.53 2.21
N PRO A 289 -16.08 9.34 1.47
CA PRO A 289 -16.52 10.62 1.98
C PRO A 289 -17.15 10.36 3.34
N ALA A 290 -16.66 11.06 4.37
CA ALA A 290 -17.22 11.02 5.70
C ALA A 290 -18.73 11.13 5.51
N ALA A 291 -19.47 10.11 5.96
CA ALA A 291 -20.91 10.08 5.81
C ALA A 291 -21.42 11.39 6.41
N ASP A 292 -21.79 12.32 5.52
CA ASP A 292 -22.65 13.41 5.86
C ASP A 292 -23.85 12.74 6.52
N ASP A 293 -24.21 13.20 7.70
CA ASP A 293 -25.31 12.67 8.51
C ASP A 293 -26.66 13.04 7.85
N ASP A 294 -26.72 12.98 6.52
CA ASP A 294 -27.92 13.05 5.73
C ASP A 294 -28.50 11.64 5.67
N ARG A 295 -29.39 11.37 6.61
CA ARG A 295 -30.32 10.24 6.59
C ARG A 295 -31.23 10.33 5.36
N THR A 296 -30.69 10.19 4.16
CA THR A 296 -31.48 9.77 3.01
C THR A 296 -31.67 8.27 3.10
N MET A 297 -32.76 7.88 3.79
CA MET A 297 -33.38 6.59 3.58
C MET A 297 -33.56 6.37 2.08
N THR A 298 -32.76 5.48 1.49
CA THR A 298 -33.06 4.89 0.19
C THR A 298 -34.23 3.95 0.40
N ILE A 299 -35.45 4.45 0.18
CA ILE A 299 -36.64 3.63 0.04
C ILE A 299 -36.44 2.80 -1.24
N VAL A 300 -36.02 1.55 -1.07
CA VAL A 300 -36.07 0.54 -2.13
C VAL A 300 -37.54 0.16 -2.30
N ALA A 301 -38.12 0.55 -3.43
CA ALA A 301 -39.48 0.22 -3.78
C ALA A 301 -39.63 -1.31 -3.95
N GLY A 302 -40.47 -1.92 -3.11
CA GLY A 302 -41.03 -3.24 -3.36
C GLY A 302 -40.58 -4.37 -2.43
N GLN A 303 -40.74 -4.23 -1.11
CA GLN A 303 -40.94 -5.39 -0.22
C GLN A 303 -41.95 -5.07 0.87
N VAL A 304 -43.13 -5.70 0.77
CA VAL A 304 -44.16 -5.71 1.81
C VAL A 304 -43.77 -6.76 2.84
N GLN A 305 -43.17 -6.34 3.96
CA GLN A 305 -43.16 -7.13 5.18
C GLN A 305 -44.23 -6.59 6.13
N ARG A 306 -45.27 -7.40 6.37
CA ARG A 306 -46.30 -7.13 7.38
C ARG A 306 -45.65 -7.18 8.76
N ILE A 307 -45.56 -6.03 9.42
CA ILE A 307 -45.35 -5.93 10.87
C ILE A 307 -46.72 -6.08 11.54
N PRO A 308 -46.90 -6.98 12.52
CA PRO A 308 -48.11 -6.98 13.34
C PRO A 308 -48.02 -5.84 14.37
N GLU A 309 -49.02 -4.96 14.35
CA GLU A 309 -49.25 -3.92 15.36
C GLU A 309 -49.46 -4.53 16.76
N PRO A 310 -48.86 -3.96 17.83
CA PRO A 310 -49.42 -4.04 19.17
C PRO A 310 -50.38 -2.86 19.39
N ARG A 311 -51.61 -3.22 19.75
CA ARG A 311 -52.75 -2.35 20.04
C ARG A 311 -52.44 -1.30 21.11
N VAL A 312 -52.91 -0.08 20.84
CA VAL A 312 -53.12 0.98 21.82
C VAL A 312 -54.29 0.63 22.73
N SER A 313 -54.14 0.79 24.04
CA SER A 313 -55.25 1.08 24.98
C SER A 313 -54.71 1.85 26.18
N SER A 314 -55.26 3.05 26.40
CA SER A 314 -55.18 3.84 27.63
C SER A 314 -56.62 4.09 28.11
N PRO A 315 -56.91 4.74 29.24
CA PRO A 315 -56.34 4.72 30.59
C PRO A 315 -57.44 4.44 31.66
N THR A 316 -57.12 3.99 32.89
CA THR A 316 -58.05 4.16 34.04
C THR A 316 -57.31 4.23 35.37
N ALA A 317 -57.74 5.17 36.19
CA ALA A 317 -57.22 5.58 37.48
C ALA A 317 -57.28 4.51 38.59
N GLY A 318 -56.40 4.65 39.59
CA GLY A 318 -56.68 4.25 40.97
C GLY A 318 -55.64 3.37 41.65
N ALA A 319 -55.14 3.88 42.79
CA ALA A 319 -54.53 3.17 43.92
C ALA A 319 -53.03 2.80 43.86
N ALA A 320 -52.26 3.50 44.69
CA ALA A 320 -51.09 2.95 45.40
C ALA A 320 -51.57 2.35 46.75
N PRO A 321 -50.71 1.74 47.60
CA PRO A 321 -49.52 0.92 47.37
C PRO A 321 -49.64 -0.45 48.11
N ALA A 322 -48.85 -1.47 47.72
CA ALA A 322 -48.68 -2.66 48.57
C ALA A 322 -47.28 -3.26 48.45
N LEU A 323 -46.65 -3.37 49.62
CA LEU A 323 -45.37 -3.99 49.93
C LEU A 323 -45.41 -5.52 49.74
N SER A 324 -44.33 -6.09 49.22
CA SER A 324 -43.70 -7.37 49.63
C SER A 324 -42.43 -7.58 48.78
N ARG A 325 -41.23 -7.54 49.37
CA ARG A 325 -40.36 -8.70 49.70
C ARG A 325 -39.91 -9.49 48.45
N THR A 326 -38.66 -9.78 48.13
CA THR A 326 -37.37 -9.88 48.85
C THR A 326 -36.32 -10.25 47.81
N THR A 327 -35.13 -9.64 47.85
CA THR A 327 -33.88 -10.33 47.48
C THR A 327 -32.72 -9.69 48.25
N PRO A 328 -31.91 -10.49 48.97
CA PRO A 328 -30.81 -10.02 49.80
C PRO A 328 -29.53 -9.88 48.98
N ASP A 329 -28.80 -8.79 49.19
CA ASP A 329 -27.33 -8.70 49.21
C ASP A 329 -26.92 -7.24 48.96
N ASN A 330 -27.09 -6.42 49.99
CA ASN A 330 -26.38 -5.16 50.11
C ASN A 330 -25.69 -5.18 51.48
N LEU A 331 -24.45 -5.66 51.52
CA LEU A 331 -23.57 -5.43 52.65
C LEU A 331 -23.02 -4.00 52.55
N SER A 332 -23.73 -3.06 53.15
CA SER A 332 -23.13 -1.85 53.70
C SER A 332 -22.94 -2.08 55.19
N THR A 333 -21.72 -2.36 55.62
CA THR A 333 -21.34 -2.13 57.01
C THR A 333 -20.84 -0.70 57.09
N GLY A 334 -21.63 0.11 57.79
CA GLY A 334 -21.42 1.52 58.01
C GLY A 334 -20.31 1.84 59.02
N PRO A 335 -20.27 3.12 59.43
CA PRO A 335 -19.10 3.81 59.94
C PRO A 335 -18.98 3.67 61.46
N ASP A 336 -17.76 3.61 61.98
CA ASP A 336 -17.43 4.40 63.17
C ASP A 336 -15.91 4.52 63.38
N ALA A 337 -15.55 5.69 63.91
CA ALA A 337 -14.43 5.99 64.78
C ALA A 337 -12.99 6.10 64.25
N LEU A 338 -12.52 7.35 64.38
CA LEU A 338 -11.23 7.80 64.90
C LEU A 338 -10.07 8.08 63.91
N VAL A 339 -9.93 9.38 63.64
CA VAL A 339 -8.68 10.12 63.38
C VAL A 339 -7.67 9.83 64.51
N PRO A 340 -6.39 9.53 64.20
CA PRO A 340 -5.37 10.58 64.17
C PRO A 340 -4.37 10.48 63.01
N ALA A 341 -3.96 11.64 62.48
CA ALA A 341 -2.68 11.82 61.77
C ALA A 341 -1.61 12.27 62.79
N PRO A 342 -0.32 12.46 62.43
CA PRO A 342 0.43 12.07 61.23
C PRO A 342 1.76 11.33 61.56
N GLU A 343 2.32 10.55 60.64
CA GLU A 343 3.76 10.20 60.71
C GLU A 343 4.46 10.39 59.37
N VAL A 344 5.53 11.15 59.46
CA VAL A 344 6.49 11.53 58.44
C VAL A 344 7.38 10.32 58.17
N LEU A 345 7.43 9.84 56.92
CA LEU A 345 8.49 8.92 56.47
C LEU A 345 9.15 9.47 55.20
N SER A 346 10.18 10.26 55.49
CA SER A 346 11.47 10.38 54.81
C SER A 346 11.68 9.53 53.57
N ALA A 347 11.98 10.25 52.49
CA ALA A 347 12.78 9.78 51.37
C ALA A 347 14.22 9.55 51.84
N ASP A 348 14.58 8.30 52.13
CA ASP A 348 15.98 7.87 52.10
C ASP A 348 16.06 6.34 52.09
N ARG A 349 16.20 5.76 50.90
CA ARG A 349 16.83 4.46 50.61
C ARG A 349 16.57 4.09 49.16
N LEU A 350 17.47 4.49 48.28
CA LEU A 350 17.92 3.70 47.12
C LEU A 350 19.24 4.36 46.66
N ARG A 351 20.34 3.87 47.22
CA ARG A 351 21.66 3.87 46.57
C ARG A 351 22.16 2.44 46.57
#